data_AF-A0A9P1P0L7-F1
#
_entry.id   AF-A0A9P1P0L7-F1
#
_cell.length_a   1.000
_cell.length_b   1.000
_cell.length_c   1.000
_cell.angle_alpha   90.00
_cell.angle_beta   90.00
_cell.angle_gamma   90.00
#
_symmetry.space_group_name_H-M   'P 1'
#
loop_
_entity.id
_entity.type
_entity.pdbx_description
1 polymer ?
#
loop_
_entity_poly.entity_id
_entity_poly.type
_entity_poly.pdbx_seq_one_letter_code
_entity_poly.pdbx_strand_id
1 'polypeptide(L)'
;MLWSTVKSVVRMFPTRAMEALEQLIKLALMLIEIRLRTGLLNAVTVLIKYRTSCKTSWADLVLRLGWLNRVGRDGRGDSSIFAFYHATFQEYFAALTVEDWDYFMPRNHVNFPVAGMRYRIFEQQWKQVILCWLGRKDIKAQKKEEFIRALVEFKGGVRDFYGDQAYLLAAAGINQFKACSLATEMVRQVVKWGFGYFNTEKQEWRTFLDPIKEAAREVIPQTIRPLAIAVLLEIIRTTENENSRRWAADSLGKIDPGNPKAIAGLLEIIRTTEDKFTRIQAADSLGKILTTPEQYAGVVSALKDCLSDETYRDNFKRFAKCYEVIWDCAENLPYPEFYQAWHNLAATPTPFIQQCNLALVPQILNQAIQTHPLNCQAICIDGSRFSDPSNPALQIYTTLKKAGCPPSPDGKPRTIAELQAYCEDDLSDHPIALILYEEPTDPPPQGFDIAVLNKLARFSHPPMAVIVPQRLPECRLPQFLESDPDLIAHLLQWLQNLAR
;
A
#
# COMPACT_ATOMS: atom_id res chain seq x y z
N MET A 1 2.12 -8.23 -6.72
CA MET A 1 1.74 -7.88 -8.11
C MET A 1 2.54 -8.63 -9.18
N LEU A 2 3.87 -8.53 -9.31
CA LEU A 2 4.58 -9.21 -10.42
C LEU A 2 4.43 -10.75 -10.43
N TRP A 3 4.49 -11.40 -9.27
CA TRP A 3 4.37 -12.86 -9.17
C TRP A 3 2.95 -13.38 -9.46
N SER A 4 1.92 -12.59 -9.13
CA SER A 4 0.52 -12.91 -9.49
C SER A 4 0.31 -12.77 -11.01
N THR A 5 0.97 -11.81 -11.63
CA THR A 5 0.92 -11.59 -13.09
C THR A 5 1.66 -12.69 -13.87
N VAL A 6 2.85 -13.10 -13.41
CA VAL A 6 3.58 -14.25 -14.00
C VAL A 6 2.79 -15.57 -13.80
N LYS A 7 2.19 -15.78 -12.61
CA LYS A 7 1.27 -16.90 -12.37
C LYS A 7 0.05 -16.88 -13.28
N SER A 8 -0.50 -15.70 -13.59
CA SER A 8 -1.64 -15.56 -14.50
C SER A 8 -1.27 -16.01 -15.92
N VAL A 9 -0.09 -15.63 -16.41
CA VAL A 9 0.42 -16.05 -17.73
C VAL A 9 0.71 -17.55 -17.78
N VAL A 10 1.32 -18.11 -16.74
CA VAL A 10 1.56 -19.56 -16.63
C VAL A 10 0.26 -20.35 -16.54
N ARG A 11 -0.77 -19.81 -15.84
CA ARG A 11 -2.10 -20.43 -15.77
C ARG A 11 -2.85 -20.39 -17.10
N MET A 12 -2.71 -19.31 -17.86
CA MET A 12 -3.50 -19.10 -19.08
C MET A 12 -2.91 -19.85 -20.28
N PHE A 13 -1.59 -20.08 -20.32
CA PHE A 13 -0.92 -20.75 -21.45
C PHE A 13 0.28 -21.64 -21.01
N PRO A 14 0.04 -22.77 -20.32
CA PRO A 14 1.10 -23.59 -19.71
C PRO A 14 2.14 -24.14 -20.70
N THR A 15 1.78 -24.32 -21.97
CA THR A 15 2.67 -24.92 -23.00
C THR A 15 3.47 -23.92 -23.82
N ARG A 16 3.17 -22.62 -23.77
CA ARG A 16 3.84 -21.59 -24.61
C ARG A 16 4.21 -20.28 -23.89
N ALA A 17 3.92 -20.20 -22.59
CA ALA A 17 4.28 -19.05 -21.75
C ALA A 17 5.79 -18.76 -21.71
N MET A 18 6.64 -19.80 -21.76
CA MET A 18 8.11 -19.63 -21.75
C MET A 18 8.64 -18.99 -23.04
N GLU A 19 8.12 -19.37 -24.20
CA GLU A 19 8.51 -18.78 -25.50
C GLU A 19 8.09 -17.31 -25.61
N ALA A 20 6.87 -16.98 -25.13
CA ALA A 20 6.39 -15.60 -25.09
C ALA A 20 7.24 -14.71 -24.16
N LEU A 21 7.66 -15.27 -23.02
CA LEU A 21 8.55 -14.59 -22.08
C LEU A 21 9.94 -14.33 -22.70
N GLU A 22 10.50 -15.31 -23.40
CA GLU A 22 11.81 -15.18 -24.07
C GLU A 22 11.83 -14.08 -25.14
N GLN A 23 10.74 -13.92 -25.89
CA GLN A 23 10.62 -12.87 -26.91
C GLN A 23 10.43 -11.46 -26.31
N LEU A 24 9.67 -11.34 -25.21
CA LEU A 24 9.54 -10.08 -24.46
C LEU A 24 10.88 -9.62 -23.88
N ILE A 25 11.66 -10.57 -23.36
CA ILE A 25 13.04 -10.37 -22.87
C ILE A 25 13.93 -9.79 -23.98
N LYS A 26 13.92 -10.38 -25.18
CA LYS A 26 14.70 -9.88 -26.34
C LYS A 26 14.27 -8.47 -26.77
N LEU A 27 12.96 -8.22 -26.81
CA LEU A 27 12.39 -6.93 -27.22
C LEU A 27 12.71 -5.80 -26.23
N ALA A 28 12.68 -6.08 -24.93
CA ALA A 28 13.02 -5.11 -23.88
C ALA A 28 14.48 -4.65 -23.96
N LEU A 29 15.43 -5.58 -24.20
CA LEU A 29 16.84 -5.26 -24.38
C LEU A 29 17.07 -4.34 -25.58
N MET A 30 16.46 -4.69 -26.71
CA MET A 30 16.57 -3.95 -27.96
C MET A 30 16.12 -2.50 -27.76
N LEU A 31 14.96 -2.30 -27.10
CA LEU A 31 14.40 -0.95 -26.86
C LEU A 31 15.30 -0.06 -25.98
N ILE A 32 16.00 -0.62 -24.99
CA ILE A 32 16.96 0.14 -24.19
C ILE A 32 18.17 0.55 -25.03
N GLU A 33 18.71 -0.36 -25.83
CA GLU A 33 19.84 -0.07 -26.72
C GLU A 33 19.51 0.98 -27.80
N ILE A 34 18.26 0.99 -28.28
CA ILE A 34 17.77 2.00 -29.22
C ILE A 34 17.63 3.37 -28.56
N ARG A 35 17.11 3.43 -27.34
CA ARG A 35 16.95 4.68 -26.57
C ARG A 35 18.29 5.39 -26.32
N LEU A 36 19.40 4.66 -26.37
CA LEU A 36 20.78 5.17 -26.29
C LEU A 36 21.26 5.82 -27.60
N ARG A 37 20.77 5.38 -28.77
CA ARG A 37 21.23 5.87 -30.08
C ARG A 37 20.53 7.14 -30.55
N THR A 38 19.30 7.39 -30.11
CA THR A 38 18.43 8.40 -30.74
C THR A 38 18.14 9.63 -29.89
N GLY A 39 18.65 9.73 -28.65
CA GLY A 39 18.51 10.92 -27.81
C GLY A 39 17.05 11.37 -27.64
N LEU A 40 16.28 10.66 -26.82
CA LEU A 40 14.94 11.01 -26.31
C LEU A 40 14.15 12.11 -27.07
N LEU A 41 13.55 11.70 -28.20
CA LEU A 41 12.16 12.04 -28.56
C LEU A 41 11.50 10.95 -29.44
N ASN A 42 12.30 10.00 -29.96
CA ASN A 42 11.84 8.93 -30.85
C ASN A 42 11.92 7.52 -30.22
N ALA A 43 11.50 7.36 -28.95
CA ALA A 43 11.12 6.03 -28.44
C ALA A 43 9.98 5.39 -29.28
N VAL A 44 9.35 6.22 -30.11
CA VAL A 44 8.28 5.95 -31.05
C VAL A 44 8.77 5.22 -32.32
N THR A 45 10.06 5.15 -32.65
CA THR A 45 10.45 4.78 -34.04
C THR A 45 11.09 3.41 -34.24
N VAL A 46 11.21 2.53 -33.24
CA VAL A 46 11.84 1.22 -33.49
C VAL A 46 11.06 0.04 -32.95
N LEU A 47 9.94 -0.23 -33.63
CA LEU A 47 9.44 -1.59 -33.84
C LEU A 47 9.48 -1.98 -35.34
N ILE A 48 10.24 -1.25 -36.16
CA ILE A 48 10.17 -1.32 -37.62
C ILE A 48 10.72 -2.63 -38.22
N LYS A 49 11.22 -3.59 -37.42
CA LYS A 49 11.67 -4.88 -37.95
C LYS A 49 11.13 -6.13 -37.23
N TYR A 50 10.08 -6.03 -36.43
CA TYR A 50 9.48 -7.23 -35.83
C TYR A 50 8.36 -7.87 -36.67
N ARG A 51 7.87 -7.19 -37.73
CA ARG A 51 6.72 -7.67 -38.52
C ARG A 51 7.09 -8.61 -39.67
N THR A 52 8.33 -8.60 -40.18
CA THR A 52 8.66 -9.38 -41.39
C THR A 52 9.10 -10.82 -41.14
N SER A 53 9.29 -11.26 -39.89
CA SER A 53 9.75 -12.64 -39.60
C SER A 53 8.78 -13.52 -38.79
N CYS A 54 7.73 -12.97 -38.15
CA CYS A 54 6.76 -13.79 -37.42
C CYS A 54 5.32 -13.54 -37.90
N LYS A 55 4.85 -14.38 -38.83
CA LYS A 55 3.43 -14.53 -39.22
C LYS A 55 2.59 -15.25 -38.14
N THR A 56 2.82 -15.03 -36.85
CA THR A 56 2.21 -15.86 -35.78
C THR A 56 1.49 -15.04 -34.72
N SER A 57 0.30 -15.55 -34.34
CA SER A 57 -0.62 -15.38 -33.19
C SER A 57 -0.18 -14.64 -31.89
N TRP A 58 1.07 -14.19 -31.75
CA TRP A 58 1.71 -13.75 -30.49
C TRP A 58 1.74 -12.24 -30.27
N ALA A 59 1.92 -11.44 -31.32
CA ALA A 59 1.86 -9.98 -31.21
C ALA A 59 0.47 -9.55 -30.69
N ASP A 60 -0.58 -10.21 -31.18
CA ASP A 60 -1.94 -10.06 -30.67
C ASP A 60 -2.09 -10.50 -29.21
N LEU A 61 -1.31 -11.48 -28.73
CA LEU A 61 -1.38 -11.96 -27.35
C LEU A 61 -0.79 -10.94 -26.36
N VAL A 62 0.38 -10.38 -26.66
CA VAL A 62 1.03 -9.34 -25.83
C VAL A 62 0.18 -8.05 -25.82
N LEU A 63 -0.47 -7.74 -26.95
CA LEU A 63 -1.45 -6.65 -27.06
C LEU A 63 -2.71 -6.93 -26.23
N ARG A 64 -3.26 -8.16 -26.27
CA ARG A 64 -4.44 -8.56 -25.48
C ARG A 64 -4.18 -8.60 -23.98
N LEU A 65 -2.95 -8.90 -23.56
CA LEU A 65 -2.54 -8.84 -22.15
C LEU A 65 -2.31 -7.40 -21.66
N GLY A 66 -2.34 -6.41 -22.56
CA GLY A 66 -2.17 -4.99 -22.24
C GLY A 66 -0.76 -4.61 -21.80
N TRP A 67 0.25 -5.44 -22.09
CA TRP A 67 1.64 -5.19 -21.67
C TRP A 67 2.39 -4.31 -22.65
N LEU A 68 2.01 -4.37 -23.92
CA LEU A 68 2.51 -3.51 -24.99
C LEU A 68 1.30 -2.84 -25.62
N ASN A 69 1.23 -1.52 -25.53
CA ASN A 69 0.13 -0.73 -26.07
C ASN A 69 0.52 -0.15 -27.42
N ARG A 70 -0.41 -0.13 -28.37
CA ARG A 70 -0.24 0.62 -29.61
C ARG A 70 -0.40 2.11 -29.30
N VAL A 71 0.70 2.85 -29.37
CA VAL A 71 0.76 4.29 -29.04
C VAL A 71 0.73 5.20 -30.26
N GLY A 72 0.78 4.64 -31.48
CA GLY A 72 0.64 5.43 -32.71
C GLY A 72 0.78 4.64 -34.01
N ARG A 73 0.71 5.35 -35.13
CA ARG A 73 1.20 4.91 -36.44
C ARG A 73 2.40 5.79 -36.81
N ASP A 74 3.41 5.22 -37.44
CA ASP A 74 4.51 6.03 -37.96
C ASP A 74 3.96 7.07 -38.96
N GLY A 75 4.67 8.19 -39.12
CA GLY A 75 4.26 9.28 -40.02
C GLY A 75 4.19 8.89 -41.51
N ARG A 76 4.43 7.61 -41.85
CA ARG A 76 4.33 7.04 -43.20
C ARG A 76 3.14 6.08 -43.36
N GLY A 77 2.40 5.80 -42.28
CA GLY A 77 1.15 5.04 -42.32
C GLY A 77 1.30 3.51 -42.36
N ASP A 78 2.53 2.99 -42.44
CA ASP A 78 2.80 1.57 -42.70
C ASP A 78 3.08 0.75 -41.43
N SER A 79 3.52 1.39 -40.34
CA SER A 79 3.89 0.66 -39.11
C SER A 79 3.19 1.18 -37.87
N SER A 80 2.74 0.25 -37.03
CA SER A 80 2.17 0.56 -35.71
C SER A 80 3.29 0.68 -34.69
N ILE A 81 3.22 1.72 -33.87
CA ILE A 81 4.18 2.01 -32.81
C ILE A 81 3.64 1.42 -31.52
N PHE A 82 4.48 0.73 -30.77
CA PHE A 82 4.10 0.16 -29.49
C PHE A 82 5.06 0.53 -28.38
N ALA A 83 4.54 0.66 -27.17
CA ALA A 83 5.29 0.93 -25.95
C ALA A 83 4.83 0.00 -24.83
N PHE A 84 5.70 -0.34 -23.88
CA PHE A 84 5.26 -1.05 -22.69
C PHE A 84 4.24 -0.21 -21.91
N TYR A 85 3.26 -0.87 -21.30
CA TYR A 85 2.26 -0.21 -20.44
C TYR A 85 2.91 0.58 -19.31
N HIS A 86 4.03 0.08 -18.77
CA HIS A 86 4.81 0.77 -17.76
C HIS A 86 6.31 0.51 -17.97
N ALA A 87 7.14 1.55 -17.84
CA ALA A 87 8.59 1.48 -18.07
C ALA A 87 9.26 0.39 -17.22
N THR A 88 8.84 0.23 -15.95
CA THR A 88 9.38 -0.81 -15.04
C THR A 88 9.30 -2.23 -15.57
N PHE A 89 8.33 -2.56 -16.44
CA PHE A 89 8.29 -3.87 -17.09
C PHE A 89 9.42 -4.02 -18.10
N GLN A 90 9.67 -3.00 -18.90
CA GLN A 90 10.79 -2.98 -19.85
C GLN A 90 12.13 -3.16 -19.13
N GLU A 91 12.37 -2.42 -18.05
CA GLU A 91 13.63 -2.51 -17.32
C GLU A 91 13.80 -3.86 -16.62
N TYR A 92 12.72 -4.44 -16.08
CA TYR A 92 12.75 -5.79 -15.51
C TYR A 92 13.04 -6.86 -16.57
N PHE A 93 12.36 -6.83 -17.72
CA PHE A 93 12.60 -7.81 -18.79
C PHE A 93 14.02 -7.69 -19.36
N ALA A 94 14.54 -6.48 -19.49
CA ALA A 94 15.93 -6.28 -19.86
C ALA A 94 16.91 -6.79 -18.80
N ALA A 95 16.57 -6.65 -17.52
CA ALA A 95 17.41 -7.20 -16.46
C ALA A 95 17.50 -8.73 -16.55
N LEU A 96 16.47 -9.42 -17.03
CA LEU A 96 16.47 -10.88 -17.21
C LEU A 96 17.45 -11.35 -18.31
N THR A 97 17.79 -10.50 -19.27
CA THR A 97 18.72 -10.86 -20.37
C THR A 97 20.17 -10.90 -19.91
N VAL A 98 20.47 -10.27 -18.77
CA VAL A 98 21.83 -10.10 -18.27
C VAL A 98 22.17 -11.22 -17.30
N GLU A 99 22.97 -12.19 -17.71
CA GLU A 99 23.34 -13.34 -16.85
C GLU A 99 24.43 -12.99 -15.83
N ASP A 100 25.32 -12.07 -16.19
CA ASP A 100 26.47 -11.68 -15.36
C ASP A 100 26.64 -10.16 -15.35
N TRP A 101 27.11 -9.62 -14.22
CA TRP A 101 27.29 -8.19 -14.05
C TRP A 101 28.43 -7.62 -14.91
N ASP A 102 29.32 -8.47 -15.44
CA ASP A 102 30.36 -8.07 -16.41
C ASP A 102 29.77 -7.35 -17.64
N TYR A 103 28.50 -7.62 -17.97
CA TYR A 103 27.76 -6.88 -18.99
C TYR A 103 27.59 -5.39 -18.65
N PHE A 104 27.44 -5.03 -17.38
CA PHE A 104 27.30 -3.65 -16.93
C PHE A 104 28.66 -2.94 -16.81
N MET A 105 29.68 -3.66 -16.36
CA MET A 105 31.02 -3.13 -16.12
C MET A 105 32.09 -4.22 -16.29
N PRO A 106 33.19 -3.96 -17.02
CA PRO A 106 34.28 -4.93 -17.17
C PRO A 106 34.95 -5.29 -15.84
N ARG A 107 35.08 -6.58 -15.55
CA ARG A 107 35.77 -7.11 -14.35
C ARG A 107 37.24 -6.75 -14.24
N ASN A 108 37.90 -6.52 -15.38
CA ASN A 108 39.32 -6.19 -15.45
C ASN A 108 39.59 -4.67 -15.39
N HIS A 109 38.58 -3.85 -15.03
CA HIS A 109 38.81 -2.46 -14.70
C HIS A 109 39.75 -2.34 -13.48
N VAL A 110 40.74 -1.46 -13.56
CA VAL A 110 41.69 -1.22 -12.45
C VAL A 110 41.59 0.23 -11.97
N ASN A 111 42.04 1.18 -12.79
CA ASN A 111 41.95 2.62 -12.52
C ASN A 111 41.84 3.46 -13.81
N PHE A 112 41.63 2.80 -14.95
CA PHE A 112 41.43 3.42 -16.26
C PHE A 112 40.44 2.57 -17.10
N PRO A 113 39.80 3.17 -18.11
CA PRO A 113 38.86 2.45 -18.96
C PRO A 113 39.52 1.31 -19.73
N VAL A 114 38.83 0.18 -19.82
CA VAL A 114 39.24 -0.98 -20.63
C VAL A 114 38.91 -0.69 -22.08
N ALA A 115 39.92 -0.76 -22.97
CA ALA A 115 39.76 -0.41 -24.38
C ALA A 115 38.66 -1.24 -25.05
N GLY A 116 37.79 -0.57 -25.82
CA GLY A 116 36.67 -1.19 -26.53
C GLY A 116 35.49 -1.64 -25.67
N MET A 117 35.58 -1.48 -24.34
CA MET A 117 34.52 -1.89 -23.41
C MET A 117 33.60 -0.73 -23.02
N ARG A 118 32.37 -1.05 -22.64
CA ARG A 118 31.30 -0.11 -22.30
C ARG A 118 30.97 -0.15 -20.81
N TYR A 119 30.82 1.02 -20.19
CA TYR A 119 30.51 1.17 -18.76
C TYR A 119 29.06 1.61 -18.58
N ARG A 120 28.13 0.64 -18.65
CA ARG A 120 26.69 0.90 -18.54
C ARG A 120 26.27 1.42 -17.16
N ILE A 121 27.10 1.21 -16.14
CA ILE A 121 26.90 1.72 -14.78
C ILE A 121 26.80 3.26 -14.70
N PHE A 122 27.32 3.99 -15.70
CA PHE A 122 27.24 5.45 -15.76
C PHE A 122 26.17 5.97 -16.74
N GLU A 123 25.41 5.06 -17.35
CA GLU A 123 24.35 5.40 -18.29
C GLU A 123 23.01 5.39 -17.56
N GLN A 124 22.36 6.56 -17.42
CA GLN A 124 21.13 6.71 -16.64
C GLN A 124 20.01 5.71 -17.02
N GLN A 125 19.95 5.31 -18.29
CA GLN A 125 18.96 4.36 -18.81
C GLN A 125 19.12 2.94 -18.24
N TRP A 126 20.33 2.57 -17.81
CA TRP A 126 20.63 1.26 -17.23
C TRP A 126 20.46 1.22 -15.72
N LYS A 127 20.31 2.37 -15.04
CA LYS A 127 20.16 2.42 -13.58
C LYS A 127 19.07 1.47 -13.10
N GLN A 128 17.85 1.57 -13.63
CA GLN A 128 16.74 0.71 -13.21
C GLN A 128 16.95 -0.75 -13.57
N VAL A 129 17.57 -1.05 -14.72
CA VAL A 129 17.90 -2.42 -15.13
C VAL A 129 18.87 -3.07 -14.13
N ILE A 130 19.89 -2.32 -13.70
CA ILE A 130 20.87 -2.75 -12.71
C ILE A 130 20.20 -3.00 -11.35
N LEU A 131 19.31 -2.11 -10.91
CA LEU A 131 18.54 -2.30 -9.68
C LEU A 131 17.65 -3.56 -9.77
N CYS A 132 16.95 -3.75 -10.89
CA CYS A 132 16.17 -4.97 -11.14
C CYS A 132 17.05 -6.23 -11.12
N TRP A 133 18.25 -6.17 -11.71
CA TRP A 133 19.20 -7.29 -11.73
C TRP A 133 19.66 -7.66 -10.32
N LEU A 134 19.97 -6.69 -9.46
CA LEU A 134 20.30 -6.93 -8.05
C LEU A 134 19.14 -7.58 -7.27
N GLY A 135 17.89 -7.30 -7.66
CA GLY A 135 16.68 -7.89 -7.06
C GLY A 135 16.35 -9.32 -7.51
N ARG A 136 16.97 -9.82 -8.59
CA ARG A 136 16.67 -11.14 -9.18
C ARG A 136 16.99 -12.30 -8.26
N LYS A 137 16.04 -13.20 -8.00
CA LYS A 137 16.24 -14.34 -7.08
C LYS A 137 17.09 -15.47 -7.66
N ASP A 138 17.15 -15.58 -8.97
CA ASP A 138 17.90 -16.59 -9.72
C ASP A 138 19.41 -16.30 -9.79
N ILE A 139 19.82 -15.05 -9.54
CA ILE A 139 21.23 -14.69 -9.42
C ILE A 139 21.73 -15.00 -8.01
N LYS A 140 22.81 -15.80 -7.92
CA LYS A 140 23.48 -16.15 -6.65
C LYS A 140 23.90 -14.90 -5.87
N ALA A 141 23.67 -14.90 -4.56
CA ALA A 141 24.03 -13.79 -3.66
C ALA A 141 25.50 -13.36 -3.81
N GLN A 142 26.42 -14.32 -3.96
CA GLN A 142 27.85 -14.05 -4.18
C GLN A 142 28.10 -13.14 -5.39
N LYS A 143 27.43 -13.37 -6.53
CA LYS A 143 27.63 -12.52 -7.72
C LYS A 143 27.15 -11.08 -7.50
N LYS A 144 26.09 -10.89 -6.72
CA LYS A 144 25.58 -9.57 -6.36
C LYS A 144 26.53 -8.85 -5.41
N GLU A 145 27.07 -9.57 -4.43
CA GLU A 145 28.07 -9.07 -3.50
C GLU A 145 29.34 -8.63 -4.24
N GLU A 146 29.85 -9.46 -5.16
CA GLU A 146 30.99 -9.13 -6.02
C GLU A 146 30.73 -7.85 -6.82
N PHE A 147 29.54 -7.72 -7.41
CA PHE A 147 29.20 -6.54 -8.19
C PHE A 147 29.13 -5.27 -7.34
N ILE A 148 28.44 -5.33 -6.19
CA ILE A 148 28.35 -4.19 -5.28
C ILE A 148 29.74 -3.77 -4.79
N ARG A 149 30.59 -4.74 -4.43
CA ARG A 149 31.98 -4.48 -4.05
C ARG A 149 32.75 -3.80 -5.18
N ALA A 150 32.62 -4.29 -6.41
CA ALA A 150 33.27 -3.71 -7.58
C ALA A 150 32.81 -2.26 -7.87
N LEU A 151 31.55 -1.92 -7.57
CA LEU A 151 31.05 -0.54 -7.65
C LEU A 151 31.61 0.34 -6.52
N VAL A 152 31.65 -0.17 -5.29
CA VAL A 152 32.15 0.55 -4.10
C VAL A 152 33.65 0.83 -4.21
N GLU A 153 34.41 -0.09 -4.77
CA GLU A 153 35.87 0.00 -4.93
C GLU A 153 36.28 0.58 -6.29
N PHE A 154 35.32 1.08 -7.08
CA PHE A 154 35.56 1.59 -8.43
C PHE A 154 36.54 2.76 -8.41
N LYS A 155 37.62 2.70 -9.21
CA LYS A 155 38.63 3.76 -9.29
C LYS A 155 38.50 4.51 -10.61
N GLY A 156 37.92 5.70 -10.57
CA GLY A 156 37.70 6.52 -11.77
C GLY A 156 38.96 7.16 -12.39
N GLY A 157 40.11 7.10 -11.70
CA GLY A 157 41.39 7.66 -12.16
C GLY A 157 41.50 9.19 -12.11
N VAL A 158 40.40 9.93 -12.33
CA VAL A 158 40.37 11.41 -12.32
C VAL A 158 39.44 11.91 -11.20
N ARG A 159 40.02 12.49 -10.14
CA ARG A 159 39.33 13.16 -9.00
C ARG A 159 38.09 12.41 -8.48
N ASP A 160 38.16 11.09 -8.48
CA ASP A 160 37.17 10.09 -8.06
C ASP A 160 35.68 10.33 -8.37
N PHE A 161 35.36 11.21 -9.34
CA PHE A 161 33.97 11.54 -9.69
C PHE A 161 33.16 10.31 -10.06
N TYR A 162 33.76 9.40 -10.83
CA TYR A 162 33.12 8.15 -11.23
C TYR A 162 33.06 7.12 -10.10
N GLY A 163 34.00 7.18 -9.14
CA GLY A 163 33.94 6.38 -7.92
C GLY A 163 32.73 6.78 -7.08
N ASP A 164 32.52 8.08 -6.85
CA ASP A 164 31.35 8.61 -6.16
C ASP A 164 30.04 8.19 -6.85
N GLN A 165 29.97 8.30 -8.19
CA GLN A 165 28.79 7.88 -8.97
C GLN A 165 28.54 6.37 -8.86
N ALA A 166 29.58 5.54 -8.92
CA ALA A 166 29.47 4.09 -8.77
C ALA A 166 29.01 3.71 -7.35
N TYR A 167 29.52 4.39 -6.32
CA TYR A 167 29.12 4.21 -4.93
C TYR A 167 27.64 4.54 -4.72
N LEU A 168 27.17 5.67 -5.26
CA LEU A 168 25.76 6.07 -5.20
C LEU A 168 24.85 5.06 -5.90
N LEU A 169 25.27 4.52 -7.06
CA LEU A 169 24.53 3.44 -7.73
C LEU A 169 24.45 2.19 -6.85
N ALA A 170 25.56 1.80 -6.23
CA ALA A 170 25.60 0.67 -5.32
C ALA A 170 24.68 0.88 -4.11
N ALA A 171 24.66 2.09 -3.54
CA ALA A 171 23.78 2.47 -2.43
C ALA A 171 22.28 2.46 -2.80
N ALA A 172 21.91 2.81 -4.04
CA ALA A 172 20.55 2.57 -4.52
C ALA A 172 20.26 1.05 -4.67
N GLY A 173 21.28 0.26 -5.02
CA GLY A 173 21.20 -1.18 -5.27
C GLY A 173 20.97 -2.04 -4.03
N ILE A 174 21.54 -1.68 -2.87
CA ILE A 174 21.45 -2.51 -1.64
C ILE A 174 20.02 -2.74 -1.16
N ASN A 175 19.06 -1.88 -1.49
CA ASN A 175 17.66 -2.10 -1.13
C ASN A 175 17.03 -3.27 -1.91
N GLN A 176 17.55 -3.58 -3.10
CA GLN A 176 17.16 -4.73 -3.91
C GLN A 176 17.83 -6.02 -3.43
N PHE A 177 18.99 -5.90 -2.78
CA PHE A 177 19.75 -7.01 -2.18
C PHE A 177 20.10 -6.73 -0.72
N LYS A 178 19.10 -6.82 0.15
CA LYS A 178 19.22 -6.45 1.58
C LYS A 178 20.20 -7.31 2.40
N ALA A 179 20.63 -8.44 1.86
CA ALA A 179 21.62 -9.32 2.49
C ALA A 179 23.08 -8.89 2.20
N CYS A 180 23.29 -7.78 1.50
CA CYS A 180 24.62 -7.28 1.20
C CYS A 180 25.42 -6.98 2.48
N SER A 181 26.65 -7.50 2.56
CA SER A 181 27.48 -7.36 3.76
C SER A 181 27.93 -5.92 4.02
N LEU A 182 28.00 -5.10 2.97
CA LEU A 182 28.43 -3.70 3.02
C LEU A 182 27.27 -2.73 3.33
N ALA A 183 26.03 -3.20 3.42
CA ALA A 183 24.85 -2.33 3.42
C ALA A 183 24.86 -1.26 4.53
N THR A 184 25.20 -1.64 5.77
CA THR A 184 25.24 -0.71 6.90
C THR A 184 26.28 0.39 6.70
N GLU A 185 27.49 0.01 6.29
CA GLU A 185 28.58 0.96 6.05
C GLU A 185 28.26 1.89 4.87
N MET A 186 27.67 1.34 3.81
CA MET A 186 27.24 2.12 2.66
C MET A 186 26.19 3.17 3.04
N VAL A 187 25.18 2.79 3.82
CA VAL A 187 24.18 3.75 4.31
C VAL A 187 24.85 4.82 5.18
N ARG A 188 25.74 4.44 6.11
CA ARG A 188 26.46 5.40 6.96
C ARG A 188 27.27 6.38 6.13
N GLN A 189 28.00 5.90 5.13
CA GLN A 189 28.82 6.74 4.26
C GLN A 189 27.99 7.71 3.42
N VAL A 190 26.88 7.27 2.83
CA VAL A 190 25.99 8.15 2.06
C VAL A 190 25.34 9.20 2.95
N VAL A 191 24.90 8.82 4.16
CA VAL A 191 24.37 9.80 5.13
C VAL A 191 25.47 10.80 5.52
N LYS A 192 26.70 10.33 5.78
CA LYS A 192 27.86 11.20 6.01
C LYS A 192 28.11 12.16 4.84
N TRP A 193 28.01 11.71 3.59
CA TRP A 193 28.13 12.58 2.42
C TRP A 193 27.02 13.65 2.36
N GLY A 194 25.79 13.27 2.69
CA GLY A 194 24.64 14.17 2.70
C GLY A 194 24.65 15.20 3.84
N PHE A 195 25.14 14.85 5.03
CA PHE A 195 24.99 15.71 6.22
C PHE A 195 26.32 16.10 6.88
N GLY A 196 27.45 15.56 6.41
CA GLY A 196 28.76 15.82 7.00
C GLY A 196 29.06 14.91 8.20
N TYR A 197 30.16 15.23 8.87
CA TYR A 197 30.65 14.52 10.04
C TYR A 197 31.43 15.45 10.95
N PHE A 198 31.52 15.10 12.23
CA PHE A 198 32.41 15.79 13.16
C PHE A 198 33.86 15.33 12.94
N ASN A 199 34.74 16.26 12.59
CA ASN A 199 36.16 15.99 12.46
C ASN A 199 36.83 16.20 13.83
N THR A 200 37.26 15.10 14.46
CA THR A 200 37.85 15.11 15.80
C THR A 200 39.19 15.83 15.88
N GLU A 201 39.99 15.80 14.82
CA GLU A 201 41.30 16.49 14.79
C GLU A 201 41.13 18.00 14.75
N LYS A 202 40.15 18.48 14.00
CA LYS A 202 39.89 19.91 13.80
C LYS A 202 38.84 20.48 14.74
N GLN A 203 38.19 19.62 15.53
CA GLN A 203 37.09 19.96 16.45
C GLN A 203 35.98 20.77 15.75
N GLU A 204 35.66 20.41 14.51
CA GLU A 204 34.66 21.13 13.72
C GLU A 204 33.84 20.18 12.85
N TRP A 205 32.62 20.61 12.52
CA TRP A 205 31.77 19.89 11.57
C TRP A 205 32.26 20.11 10.13
N ARG A 206 32.59 19.03 9.44
CA ARG A 206 33.02 19.05 8.04
C ARG A 206 31.90 18.55 7.13
N THR A 207 31.70 19.27 6.03
CA THR A 207 30.72 18.92 4.98
C THR A 207 31.43 18.57 3.67
N PHE A 208 30.68 18.03 2.71
CA PHE A 208 31.17 17.66 1.38
C PHE A 208 30.81 18.75 0.35
N LEU A 209 31.35 18.64 -0.86
CA LEU A 209 30.99 19.53 -1.97
C LEU A 209 29.51 19.36 -2.32
N ASP A 210 28.85 20.45 -2.74
CA ASP A 210 27.41 20.45 -2.99
C ASP A 210 26.93 19.36 -3.97
N PRO A 211 27.61 19.06 -5.09
CA PRO A 211 27.19 17.97 -5.97
C PRO A 211 27.13 16.60 -5.28
N ILE A 212 28.07 16.31 -4.36
CA ILE A 212 28.12 15.05 -3.62
C ILE A 212 27.02 15.03 -2.55
N LYS A 213 26.84 16.15 -1.83
CA LYS A 213 25.80 16.28 -0.80
C LYS A 213 24.42 16.05 -1.38
N GLU A 214 24.08 16.74 -2.46
CA GLU A 214 22.76 16.63 -3.08
C GLU A 214 22.53 15.25 -3.68
N ALA A 215 23.53 14.69 -4.39
CA ALA A 215 23.41 13.34 -4.93
C ALA A 215 23.26 12.26 -3.84
N ALA A 216 23.94 12.42 -2.70
CA ALA A 216 23.77 11.54 -1.55
C ALA A 216 22.36 11.67 -0.94
N ARG A 217 21.85 12.89 -0.74
CA ARG A 217 20.49 13.13 -0.22
C ARG A 217 19.42 12.51 -1.10
N GLU A 218 19.56 12.60 -2.42
CA GLU A 218 18.65 11.99 -3.38
C GLU A 218 18.65 10.45 -3.36
N VAL A 219 19.80 9.83 -3.01
CA VAL A 219 19.91 8.36 -2.99
C VAL A 219 19.48 7.74 -1.66
N ILE A 220 19.52 8.47 -0.55
CA ILE A 220 19.15 7.96 0.79
C ILE A 220 17.77 7.27 0.79
N PRO A 221 16.70 7.83 0.21
CA PRO A 221 15.40 7.16 0.14
C PRO A 221 15.37 5.86 -0.67
N GLN A 222 16.35 5.66 -1.55
CA GLN A 222 16.51 4.45 -2.37
C GLN A 222 17.28 3.34 -1.62
N THR A 223 17.92 3.65 -0.49
CA THR A 223 18.68 2.69 0.34
C THR A 223 17.76 1.83 1.24
N ILE A 224 18.34 1.07 2.16
CA ILE A 224 17.59 0.28 3.15
C ILE A 224 16.97 1.20 4.21
N ARG A 225 15.66 1.46 4.08
CA ARG A 225 14.92 2.45 4.91
C ARG A 225 15.17 2.33 6.42
N PRO A 226 15.06 1.15 7.06
CA PRO A 226 15.28 1.06 8.51
C PRO A 226 16.69 1.49 8.94
N LEU A 227 17.71 1.23 8.11
CA LEU A 227 19.09 1.66 8.37
C LEU A 227 19.22 3.17 8.17
N ALA A 228 18.69 3.70 7.07
CA ALA A 228 18.74 5.13 6.79
C ALA A 228 18.05 5.96 7.88
N ILE A 229 16.87 5.55 8.34
CA ILE A 229 16.16 6.18 9.47
C ILE A 229 17.03 6.15 10.73
N ALA A 230 17.63 5.00 11.05
CA ALA A 230 18.47 4.87 12.24
C ALA A 230 19.68 5.82 12.21
N VAL A 231 20.38 5.92 11.07
CA VAL A 231 21.56 6.80 10.94
C VAL A 231 21.14 8.27 10.88
N LEU A 232 20.03 8.63 10.25
CA LEU A 232 19.51 10.02 10.27
C LEU A 232 19.17 10.47 11.69
N LEU A 233 18.55 9.60 12.50
CA LEU A 233 18.28 9.88 13.92
C LEU A 233 19.58 10.02 14.73
N GLU A 234 20.61 9.22 14.43
CA GLU A 234 21.94 9.36 15.02
C GLU A 234 22.53 10.76 14.71
N ILE A 235 22.48 11.21 13.45
CA ILE A 235 22.95 12.54 13.05
C ILE A 235 22.24 13.62 13.85
N ILE A 236 20.91 13.57 13.92
CA ILE A 236 20.11 14.58 14.63
C ILE A 236 20.50 14.68 16.11
N ARG A 237 20.70 13.54 16.78
CA ARG A 237 21.02 13.50 18.22
C ARG A 237 22.46 13.90 18.54
N THR A 238 23.40 13.67 17.61
CA THR A 238 24.84 13.78 17.90
C THR A 238 25.49 15.01 17.31
N THR A 239 24.91 15.61 16.26
CA THR A 239 25.52 16.79 15.61
C THR A 239 25.13 18.10 16.28
N GLU A 240 26.12 18.95 16.50
CA GLU A 240 25.92 20.35 16.87
C GLU A 240 25.63 21.24 15.65
N ASN A 241 25.85 20.73 14.42
CA ASN A 241 25.60 21.49 13.22
C ASN A 241 24.10 21.59 12.92
N GLU A 242 23.52 22.76 13.22
CA GLU A 242 22.09 23.01 13.06
C GLU A 242 21.57 22.73 11.65
N ASN A 243 22.31 23.11 10.60
CA ASN A 243 21.90 22.83 9.22
C ASN A 243 21.82 21.33 8.96
N SER A 244 22.76 20.55 9.47
CA SER A 244 22.78 19.10 9.30
C SER A 244 21.62 18.44 10.05
N ARG A 245 21.30 18.90 11.27
CA ARG A 245 20.10 18.46 12.01
C ARG A 245 18.82 18.75 11.25
N ARG A 246 18.64 19.99 10.78
CA ARG A 246 17.45 20.40 10.02
C ARG A 246 17.25 19.53 8.78
N TRP A 247 18.28 19.36 7.97
CA TRP A 247 18.16 18.58 6.73
C TRP A 247 17.94 17.09 6.99
N ALA A 248 18.52 16.55 8.08
CA ALA A 248 18.26 15.17 8.49
C ALA A 248 16.78 14.99 8.92
N ALA A 249 16.22 15.95 9.67
CA ALA A 249 14.80 15.97 10.02
C ALA A 249 13.90 16.09 8.78
N ASP A 250 14.24 16.93 7.80
CA ASP A 250 13.52 17.01 6.52
C ASP A 250 13.55 15.67 5.76
N SER A 251 14.71 15.02 5.73
CA SER A 251 14.89 13.73 5.06
C SER A 251 14.05 12.62 5.70
N LEU A 252 13.92 12.62 7.04
CA LEU A 252 13.02 11.70 7.75
C LEU A 252 11.55 11.86 7.32
N GLY A 253 11.09 13.09 7.08
CA GLY A 253 9.73 13.35 6.60
C GLY A 253 9.44 12.82 5.20
N LYS A 254 10.49 12.59 4.38
CA LYS A 254 10.36 12.14 2.98
C LYS A 254 10.60 10.62 2.79
N ILE A 255 11.28 9.97 3.73
CA ILE A 255 11.88 8.64 3.47
C ILE A 255 10.87 7.49 3.49
N ASP A 256 9.88 7.54 4.38
CA ASP A 256 8.94 6.46 4.60
C ASP A 256 7.67 7.00 5.31
N PRO A 257 6.67 7.51 4.55
CA PRO A 257 5.41 7.97 5.12
C PRO A 257 4.78 6.91 6.02
N GLY A 258 4.34 7.34 7.21
CA GLY A 258 3.75 6.50 8.23
C GLY A 258 4.75 5.71 9.09
N ASN A 259 6.07 5.90 8.92
CA ASN A 259 7.05 5.11 9.67
C ASN A 259 7.07 5.46 11.17
N PRO A 260 6.75 4.52 12.08
CA PRO A 260 6.64 4.81 13.51
C PRO A 260 7.95 5.26 14.16
N LYS A 261 9.10 4.76 13.70
CA LYS A 261 10.42 5.15 14.24
C LYS A 261 10.78 6.57 13.85
N ALA A 262 10.49 6.96 12.60
CA ALA A 262 10.70 8.33 12.15
C ALA A 262 9.76 9.29 12.89
N ILE A 263 8.48 8.94 13.04
CA ILE A 263 7.50 9.71 13.84
C ILE A 263 8.00 9.89 15.28
N ALA A 264 8.39 8.81 15.96
CA ALA A 264 8.88 8.88 17.33
C ALA A 264 10.12 9.77 17.47
N GLY A 265 11.06 9.66 16.51
CA GLY A 265 12.24 10.51 16.47
C GLY A 265 11.93 11.98 16.23
N LEU A 266 11.00 12.30 15.33
CA LEU A 266 10.56 13.69 15.08
C LEU A 266 9.87 14.28 16.32
N LEU A 267 9.03 13.51 17.01
CA LEU A 267 8.40 13.90 18.28
C LEU A 267 9.43 14.19 19.39
N GLU A 268 10.44 13.32 19.52
CA GLU A 268 11.56 13.53 20.45
C GLU A 268 12.26 14.86 20.16
N ILE A 269 12.56 15.17 18.90
CA ILE A 269 13.20 16.42 18.50
C ILE A 269 12.35 17.62 18.87
N ILE A 270 11.05 17.59 18.56
CA ILE A 270 10.13 18.71 18.85
C ILE A 270 10.13 19.05 20.34
N ARG A 271 10.17 18.02 21.19
CA ARG A 271 10.15 18.13 22.65
C ARG A 271 11.49 18.59 23.24
N THR A 272 12.60 18.07 22.74
CA THR A 272 13.91 18.20 23.42
C THR A 272 14.80 19.30 22.83
N THR A 273 14.70 19.60 21.53
CA THR A 273 15.65 20.54 20.89
C THR A 273 15.44 21.98 21.36
N GLU A 274 16.54 22.70 21.59
CA GLU A 274 16.53 24.14 21.85
C GLU A 274 16.59 24.96 20.56
N ASP A 275 17.14 24.40 19.47
CA ASP A 275 17.22 25.08 18.18
C ASP A 275 15.83 25.23 17.55
N LYS A 276 15.40 26.49 17.42
CA LYS A 276 14.12 26.87 16.83
C LYS A 276 13.95 26.29 15.43
N PHE A 277 14.99 26.34 14.60
CA PHE A 277 14.86 25.95 13.19
C PHE A 277 14.80 24.42 13.04
N THR A 278 15.58 23.68 13.81
CA THR A 278 15.46 22.21 13.90
C THR A 278 14.06 21.80 14.37
N ARG A 279 13.49 22.51 15.35
CA ARG A 279 12.11 22.25 15.82
C ARG A 279 11.07 22.47 14.74
N ILE A 280 11.14 23.59 14.02
CA ILE A 280 10.23 23.91 12.91
C ILE A 280 10.29 22.81 11.86
N GLN A 281 11.51 22.46 11.44
CA GLN A 281 11.69 21.45 10.40
C GLN A 281 11.21 20.06 10.83
N ALA A 282 11.40 19.68 12.11
CA ALA A 282 10.89 18.41 12.62
C ALA A 282 9.36 18.35 12.63
N ALA A 283 8.71 19.46 13.00
CA ALA A 283 7.26 19.57 12.97
C ALA A 283 6.69 19.57 11.54
N ASP A 284 7.33 20.27 10.60
CA ASP A 284 6.94 20.26 9.19
C ASP A 284 7.13 18.85 8.57
N SER A 285 8.20 18.16 8.94
CA SER A 285 8.41 16.76 8.55
C SER A 285 7.38 15.82 9.16
N LEU A 286 6.95 16.08 10.40
CA LEU A 286 5.90 15.31 11.06
C LEU A 286 4.58 15.47 10.30
N GLY A 287 4.18 16.67 9.91
CA GLY A 287 2.98 16.88 9.08
C GLY A 287 3.01 16.12 7.75
N LYS A 288 4.18 15.95 7.13
CA LYS A 288 4.35 15.20 5.86
C LYS A 288 4.36 13.68 6.03
N ILE A 289 4.74 13.18 7.21
CA ILE A 289 4.94 11.74 7.43
C ILE A 289 3.69 11.07 7.99
N LEU A 290 2.73 11.80 8.55
CA LEU A 290 1.48 11.22 9.06
C LEU A 290 0.57 10.81 7.90
N THR A 291 -0.03 9.64 8.03
CA THR A 291 -0.83 9.00 6.96
C THR A 291 -2.12 8.35 7.45
N THR A 292 -2.26 8.11 8.76
CA THR A 292 -3.45 7.44 9.32
C THR A 292 -3.96 8.15 10.57
N PRO A 293 -5.28 8.09 10.87
CA PRO A 293 -5.87 8.67 12.08
C PRO A 293 -5.16 8.25 13.38
N GLU A 294 -4.74 6.99 13.49
CA GLU A 294 -4.04 6.49 14.69
C GLU A 294 -2.70 7.22 14.91
N GLN A 295 -2.02 7.58 13.83
CA GLN A 295 -0.77 8.34 13.90
C GLN A 295 -1.03 9.78 14.33
N TYR A 296 -2.05 10.44 13.77
CA TYR A 296 -2.46 11.77 14.20
C TYR A 296 -2.87 11.78 15.69
N ALA A 297 -3.66 10.81 16.13
CA ALA A 297 -4.07 10.66 17.53
C ALA A 297 -2.86 10.43 18.45
N GLY A 298 -1.90 9.61 18.02
CA GLY A 298 -0.63 9.42 18.74
C GLY A 298 0.18 10.71 18.89
N VAL A 299 0.21 11.55 17.83
CA VAL A 299 0.89 12.86 17.87
C VAL A 299 0.19 13.83 18.81
N VAL A 300 -1.15 13.91 18.79
CA VAL A 300 -1.93 14.73 19.73
C VAL A 300 -1.60 14.33 21.18
N SER A 301 -1.66 13.04 21.48
CA SER A 301 -1.34 12.50 22.81
C SER A 301 0.09 12.84 23.23
N ALA A 302 1.03 12.81 22.29
CA ALA A 302 2.44 13.11 22.55
C ALA A 302 2.72 14.62 22.68
N LEU A 303 1.99 15.52 22.04
CA LEU A 303 2.33 16.94 22.04
C LEU A 303 1.46 17.80 22.96
N LYS A 304 0.37 17.27 23.52
CA LYS A 304 -0.56 18.04 24.37
C LYS A 304 0.10 18.79 25.53
N ASP A 305 1.10 18.18 26.19
CA ASP A 305 1.77 18.80 27.35
C ASP A 305 2.64 20.00 26.93
N CYS A 306 2.98 20.11 25.64
CA CYS A 306 3.64 21.28 25.08
C CYS A 306 2.70 22.48 24.92
N LEU A 307 1.38 22.31 25.12
CA LEU A 307 0.37 23.36 25.10
C LEU A 307 -0.06 23.80 26.51
N SER A 308 0.82 23.69 27.50
CA SER A 308 0.60 24.19 28.86
C SER A 308 0.86 25.70 28.99
N ASP A 309 0.25 26.34 29.98
CA ASP A 309 0.49 27.76 30.34
C ASP A 309 1.97 28.02 30.69
N GLU A 310 2.63 27.03 31.30
CA GLU A 310 4.05 27.05 31.57
C GLU A 310 4.86 27.11 30.26
N THR A 311 4.57 26.22 29.31
CA THR A 311 5.25 26.23 28.01
C THR A 311 4.97 27.51 27.22
N TYR A 312 3.75 28.06 27.33
CA TYR A 312 3.40 29.34 26.70
C TYR A 312 4.27 30.49 27.22
N ARG A 313 4.45 30.58 28.54
CA ARG A 313 5.27 31.63 29.18
C ARG A 313 6.76 31.43 28.95
N ASP A 314 7.25 30.21 29.11
CA ASP A 314 8.70 29.93 29.15
C ASP A 314 9.26 29.68 27.75
N ASN A 315 8.46 29.15 26.83
CA ASN A 315 8.88 28.79 25.49
C ASN A 315 7.75 28.92 24.46
N PHE A 316 7.24 30.14 24.29
CA PHE A 316 6.17 30.45 23.32
C PHE A 316 6.43 29.88 21.91
N LYS A 317 7.70 29.81 21.47
CA LYS A 317 8.06 29.22 20.16
C LYS A 317 7.78 27.71 20.10
N ARG A 318 8.03 26.96 21.19
CA ARG A 318 7.66 25.54 21.29
C ARG A 318 6.14 25.40 21.31
N PHE A 319 5.47 26.21 22.12
CA PHE A 319 4.01 26.25 22.20
C PHE A 319 3.39 26.46 20.80
N ALA A 320 3.78 27.53 20.10
CA ALA A 320 3.23 27.88 18.80
C ALA A 320 3.41 26.78 17.76
N LYS A 321 4.59 26.13 17.69
CA LYS A 321 4.81 25.07 16.70
C LYS A 321 4.10 23.76 17.07
N CYS A 322 4.00 23.42 18.35
CA CYS A 322 3.19 22.26 18.77
C CYS A 322 1.70 22.52 18.50
N TYR A 323 1.26 23.77 18.65
CA TYR A 323 -0.11 24.19 18.33
C TYR A 323 -0.39 24.01 16.84
N GLU A 324 0.50 24.45 15.95
CA GLU A 324 0.37 24.21 14.51
C GLU A 324 0.27 22.72 14.16
N VAL A 325 1.12 21.86 14.73
CA VAL A 325 1.05 20.41 14.47
C VAL A 325 -0.26 19.81 14.97
N ILE A 326 -0.70 20.19 16.16
CA ILE A 326 -1.96 19.70 16.74
C ILE A 326 -3.17 20.23 15.97
N TRP A 327 -3.09 21.46 15.46
CA TRP A 327 -4.08 22.03 14.55
C TRP A 327 -4.23 21.18 13.29
N ASP A 328 -3.11 20.86 12.63
CA ASP A 328 -3.10 19.98 11.45
C ASP A 328 -3.68 18.59 11.80
N CYS A 329 -3.40 18.08 13.01
CA CYS A 329 -4.01 16.82 13.47
C CYS A 329 -5.53 16.94 13.63
N ALA A 330 -6.04 18.07 14.12
CA ALA A 330 -7.48 18.31 14.27
C ALA A 330 -8.20 18.41 12.92
N GLU A 331 -7.54 18.89 11.87
CA GLU A 331 -8.09 18.89 10.50
C GLU A 331 -8.17 17.47 9.90
N ASN A 332 -7.35 16.54 10.37
CA ASN A 332 -7.24 15.17 9.87
C ASN A 332 -7.86 14.11 10.80
N LEU A 333 -8.49 14.54 11.91
CA LEU A 333 -9.16 13.67 12.87
C LEU A 333 -10.62 14.08 13.08
N PRO A 334 -11.55 13.11 13.18
CA PRO A 334 -12.84 13.37 13.78
C PRO A 334 -12.67 13.90 15.21
N TYR A 335 -13.48 14.89 15.58
CA TYR A 335 -13.44 15.48 16.92
C TYR A 335 -13.47 14.46 18.08
N PRO A 336 -14.26 13.36 18.04
CA PRO A 336 -14.23 12.35 19.10
C PRO A 336 -12.86 11.68 19.28
N GLU A 337 -12.18 11.32 18.18
CA GLU A 337 -10.86 10.69 18.23
C GLU A 337 -9.80 11.66 18.73
N PHE A 338 -9.88 12.93 18.29
CA PHE A 338 -9.03 13.99 18.83
C PHE A 338 -9.23 14.15 20.34
N TYR A 339 -10.49 14.20 20.80
CA TYR A 339 -10.82 14.37 22.21
C TYR A 339 -10.29 13.21 23.07
N GLN A 340 -10.43 11.97 22.59
CA GLN A 340 -9.89 10.80 23.27
C GLN A 340 -8.36 10.87 23.39
N ALA A 341 -7.68 11.17 22.28
CA ALA A 341 -6.24 11.35 22.24
C ALA A 341 -5.77 12.45 23.20
N TRP A 342 -6.45 13.60 23.19
CA TRP A 342 -6.15 14.74 24.04
C TRP A 342 -6.26 14.38 25.53
N HIS A 343 -7.27 13.62 25.92
CA HIS A 343 -7.51 13.25 27.32
C HIS A 343 -6.84 11.94 27.75
N ASN A 344 -6.03 11.29 26.88
CA ASN A 344 -5.47 9.95 27.11
C ASN A 344 -6.53 8.93 27.55
N LEU A 345 -7.75 9.05 27.03
CA LEU A 345 -8.78 8.06 27.30
C LEU A 345 -8.36 6.79 26.57
N ALA A 346 -8.30 5.65 27.29
CA ALA A 346 -8.29 4.35 26.63
C ALA A 346 -9.45 4.34 25.63
N ALA A 347 -9.33 3.59 24.53
CA ALA A 347 -10.42 3.39 23.57
C ALA A 347 -11.64 2.76 24.27
N THR A 348 -12.34 3.53 25.08
CA THR A 348 -13.72 3.34 25.43
C THR A 348 -14.44 3.48 24.11
N PRO A 349 -15.20 2.47 23.67
CA PRO A 349 -16.02 2.60 22.49
C PRO A 349 -17.01 3.75 22.76
N THR A 350 -16.65 4.96 22.32
CA THR A 350 -17.60 6.06 22.27
C THR A 350 -18.63 5.70 21.21
N PRO A 351 -19.92 5.97 21.44
CA PRO A 351 -21.02 5.35 20.71
C PRO A 351 -21.23 5.88 19.28
N PHE A 352 -20.23 6.49 18.66
CA PHE A 352 -20.43 7.23 17.42
C PHE A 352 -19.17 7.18 16.54
N ILE A 353 -19.02 6.02 15.89
CA ILE A 353 -18.60 5.71 14.51
C ILE A 353 -18.39 4.20 14.58
N GLN A 354 -19.50 3.48 14.58
CA GLN A 354 -19.46 2.06 14.33
C GLN A 354 -19.54 1.93 12.81
N GLN A 355 -18.39 1.82 12.14
CA GLN A 355 -18.38 0.93 10.98
C GLN A 355 -18.88 -0.40 11.55
N CYS A 356 -20.16 -0.70 11.31
CA CYS A 356 -20.78 -1.92 11.82
C CYS A 356 -19.97 -3.08 11.27
N ASN A 357 -19.13 -3.68 12.13
CA ASN A 357 -18.64 -5.01 11.85
C ASN A 357 -19.90 -5.88 11.79
N LEU A 358 -20.26 -6.32 10.58
CA LEU A 358 -21.48 -7.09 10.32
C LEU A 358 -21.62 -8.31 11.24
N ALA A 359 -20.49 -8.90 11.65
CA ALA A 359 -20.45 -9.99 12.62
C ALA A 359 -20.99 -9.61 14.02
N LEU A 360 -20.98 -8.33 14.36
CA LEU A 360 -21.49 -7.80 15.64
C LEU A 360 -22.91 -7.24 15.53
N VAL A 361 -23.49 -7.09 14.33
CA VAL A 361 -24.84 -6.54 14.13
C VAL A 361 -25.89 -7.26 14.99
N PRO A 362 -25.94 -8.61 15.05
CA PRO A 362 -26.90 -9.29 15.92
C PRO A 362 -26.73 -8.95 17.40
N GLN A 363 -25.49 -8.73 17.86
CA GLN A 363 -25.21 -8.43 19.26
C GLN A 363 -25.62 -7.00 19.61
N ILE A 364 -25.24 -6.04 18.75
CA ILE A 364 -25.53 -4.61 18.95
C ILE A 364 -27.03 -4.37 18.84
N LEU A 365 -27.69 -4.98 17.85
CA LEU A 365 -29.14 -4.87 17.69
C LEU A 365 -29.87 -5.45 18.90
N ASN A 366 -29.47 -6.63 19.40
CA ASN A 366 -30.05 -7.20 20.61
C ASN A 366 -29.85 -6.31 21.84
N GLN A 367 -28.66 -5.71 22.01
CA GLN A 367 -28.42 -4.74 23.10
C GLN A 367 -29.33 -3.51 22.97
N ALA A 368 -29.50 -2.98 21.76
CA ALA A 368 -30.38 -1.84 21.54
C ALA A 368 -31.86 -2.18 21.80
N ILE A 369 -32.32 -3.37 21.42
CA ILE A 369 -33.67 -3.88 21.72
C ILE A 369 -33.87 -4.04 23.24
N GLN A 370 -32.85 -4.44 24.00
CA GLN A 370 -32.95 -4.49 25.47
C GLN A 370 -33.17 -3.11 26.09
N THR A 371 -32.58 -2.05 25.51
CA THR A 371 -32.80 -0.67 25.97
C THR A 371 -34.14 -0.10 25.52
N HIS A 372 -34.66 -0.54 24.38
CA HIS A 372 -35.93 -0.10 23.80
C HIS A 372 -36.73 -1.34 23.33
N PRO A 373 -37.51 -1.96 24.24
CA PRO A 373 -38.23 -3.21 23.94
C PRO A 373 -39.14 -3.08 22.72
N LEU A 374 -39.09 -4.07 21.84
CA LEU A 374 -39.95 -4.20 20.66
C LEU A 374 -41.11 -5.15 20.92
N ASN A 375 -42.21 -4.98 20.18
CA ASN A 375 -43.34 -5.91 20.19
C ASN A 375 -43.09 -7.17 19.35
N CYS A 376 -41.93 -7.29 18.69
CA CYS A 376 -41.54 -8.45 17.91
C CYS A 376 -40.10 -8.89 18.21
N GLN A 377 -39.83 -10.19 18.03
CA GLN A 377 -38.50 -10.77 18.11
C GLN A 377 -37.78 -10.61 16.77
N ALA A 378 -36.69 -9.84 16.76
CA ALA A 378 -35.80 -9.73 15.60
C ALA A 378 -34.85 -10.94 15.53
N ILE A 379 -34.84 -11.66 14.42
CA ILE A 379 -33.97 -12.82 14.20
C ILE A 379 -33.02 -12.50 13.03
N CYS A 380 -31.73 -12.43 13.33
CA CYS A 380 -30.69 -12.20 12.31
C CYS A 380 -30.25 -13.51 11.68
N ILE A 381 -30.17 -13.55 10.36
CA ILE A 381 -29.80 -14.73 9.56
C ILE A 381 -28.54 -14.41 8.75
N ASP A 382 -27.46 -15.12 9.07
CA ASP A 382 -26.17 -15.03 8.37
C ASP A 382 -26.17 -15.89 7.10
N GLY A 383 -26.26 -15.22 5.95
CA GLY A 383 -26.25 -15.83 4.63
C GLY A 383 -24.90 -16.41 4.22
N SER A 384 -23.79 -15.97 4.82
CA SER A 384 -22.46 -16.51 4.53
C SER A 384 -22.32 -18.00 4.91
N ARG A 385 -23.22 -18.49 5.78
CA ARG A 385 -23.27 -19.89 6.24
C ARG A 385 -24.19 -20.77 5.40
N PHE A 386 -24.79 -20.23 4.34
CA PHE A 386 -25.62 -21.03 3.43
C PHE A 386 -24.77 -22.00 2.64
N SER A 387 -25.06 -23.29 2.79
CA SER A 387 -24.36 -24.36 2.07
C SER A 387 -24.73 -24.36 0.57
N ASP A 388 -25.94 -23.88 0.24
CA ASP A 388 -26.44 -23.64 -1.11
C ASP A 388 -27.17 -22.29 -1.12
N PRO A 389 -26.53 -21.21 -1.63
CA PRO A 389 -27.15 -19.89 -1.71
C PRO A 389 -28.43 -19.83 -2.55
N SER A 390 -28.63 -20.78 -3.47
CA SER A 390 -29.83 -20.84 -4.32
C SER A 390 -31.04 -21.50 -3.63
N ASN A 391 -30.82 -22.17 -2.50
CA ASN A 391 -31.87 -22.82 -1.70
C ASN A 391 -31.58 -22.78 -0.18
N PRO A 392 -31.70 -21.62 0.48
CA PRO A 392 -31.40 -21.47 1.91
C PRO A 392 -32.51 -21.95 2.86
N ALA A 393 -33.55 -22.64 2.36
CA ALA A 393 -34.77 -22.94 3.12
C ALA A 393 -34.50 -23.67 4.44
N LEU A 394 -33.67 -24.71 4.39
CA LEU A 394 -33.34 -25.54 5.56
C LEU A 394 -32.51 -24.77 6.60
N GLN A 395 -31.59 -23.91 6.16
CA GLN A 395 -30.74 -23.10 7.04
C GLN A 395 -31.57 -22.03 7.75
N ILE A 396 -32.46 -21.34 7.03
CA ILE A 396 -33.39 -20.36 7.61
C ILE A 396 -34.27 -21.03 8.68
N TYR A 397 -34.90 -22.15 8.36
CA TYR A 397 -35.69 -22.94 9.31
C TYR A 397 -34.88 -23.36 10.55
N THR A 398 -33.63 -23.78 10.36
CA THR A 398 -32.75 -24.17 11.47
C THR A 398 -32.45 -22.98 12.39
N THR A 399 -32.27 -21.78 11.84
CA THR A 399 -32.05 -20.56 12.63
C THR A 399 -33.31 -20.16 13.39
N LEU A 400 -34.50 -20.22 12.76
CA LEU A 400 -35.79 -19.99 13.41
C LEU A 400 -35.98 -20.92 14.62
N LYS A 401 -35.71 -22.23 14.44
CA LYS A 401 -35.81 -23.21 15.53
C LYS A 401 -34.85 -22.89 16.68
N LYS A 402 -33.61 -22.46 16.39
CA LYS A 402 -32.65 -22.03 17.42
C LYS A 402 -33.09 -20.77 18.16
N ALA A 403 -33.85 -19.90 17.50
CA ALA A 403 -34.42 -18.70 18.10
C ALA A 403 -35.68 -18.96 18.95
N GLY A 404 -36.16 -20.21 19.00
CA GLY A 404 -37.29 -20.62 19.83
C GLY A 404 -38.62 -20.81 19.08
N CYS A 405 -38.65 -20.67 17.75
CA CYS A 405 -39.86 -20.89 16.95
C CYS A 405 -40.30 -22.38 16.97
N PRO A 406 -41.61 -22.66 16.96
CA PRO A 406 -42.14 -24.03 17.00
C PRO A 406 -41.72 -24.83 15.77
N PRO A 407 -41.45 -26.15 15.90
CA PRO A 407 -41.10 -26.97 14.74
C PRO A 407 -42.30 -27.15 13.80
N SER A 408 -42.07 -27.05 12.49
CA SER A 408 -43.09 -27.39 11.49
C SER A 408 -43.67 -28.80 11.70
N PRO A 409 -45.01 -28.96 11.65
CA PRO A 409 -45.68 -30.25 11.75
C PRO A 409 -45.39 -31.16 10.55
N ASP A 410 -45.10 -30.58 9.38
CA ASP A 410 -44.83 -31.31 8.12
C ASP A 410 -43.36 -31.74 7.95
N GLY A 411 -42.51 -31.45 8.94
CA GLY A 411 -41.10 -31.80 8.94
C GLY A 411 -40.18 -30.64 8.54
N LYS A 412 -38.94 -30.94 8.13
CA LYS A 412 -37.97 -29.89 7.82
C LYS A 412 -38.18 -29.38 6.38
N PRO A 413 -38.44 -28.07 6.16
CA PRO A 413 -38.63 -27.52 4.82
C PRO A 413 -37.34 -27.64 4.01
N ARG A 414 -37.46 -28.19 2.79
CA ARG A 414 -36.37 -28.40 1.83
C ARG A 414 -36.40 -27.41 0.67
N THR A 415 -37.52 -26.71 0.48
CA THR A 415 -37.70 -25.71 -0.58
C THR A 415 -38.19 -24.39 0.00
N ILE A 416 -37.97 -23.29 -0.73
CA ILE A 416 -38.48 -21.96 -0.33
C ILE A 416 -40.01 -21.94 -0.24
N ALA A 417 -40.72 -22.75 -1.04
CA ALA A 417 -42.17 -22.88 -0.97
C ALA A 417 -42.62 -23.58 0.32
N GLU A 418 -41.94 -24.66 0.73
CA GLU A 418 -42.21 -25.32 2.02
C GLU A 418 -41.87 -24.40 3.20
N LEU A 419 -40.80 -23.60 3.09
CA LEU A 419 -40.47 -22.59 4.10
C LEU A 419 -41.55 -21.51 4.16
N GLN A 420 -42.11 -21.10 3.02
CA GLN A 420 -43.19 -20.12 2.96
C GLN A 420 -44.44 -20.63 3.68
N ALA A 421 -44.88 -21.86 3.38
CA ALA A 421 -46.01 -22.48 4.05
C ALA A 421 -45.81 -22.52 5.57
N TYR A 422 -44.65 -23.00 6.04
CA TYR A 422 -44.33 -22.98 7.48
C TYR A 422 -44.35 -21.58 8.10
N CYS A 423 -43.76 -20.58 7.43
CA CYS A 423 -43.73 -19.21 7.95
C CYS A 423 -45.13 -18.56 8.02
N GLU A 424 -45.99 -18.83 7.04
CA GLU A 424 -47.31 -18.21 6.94
C GLU A 424 -48.38 -18.98 7.72
N ASP A 425 -48.32 -20.31 7.75
CA ASP A 425 -49.32 -21.16 8.39
C ASP A 425 -48.99 -21.39 9.88
N ASP A 426 -47.74 -21.68 10.22
CA ASP A 426 -47.34 -22.09 11.58
C ASP A 426 -46.73 -20.95 12.42
N LEU A 427 -46.21 -19.91 11.78
CA LEU A 427 -45.55 -18.77 12.46
C LEU A 427 -46.33 -17.45 12.37
N SER A 428 -47.49 -17.40 11.72
CA SER A 428 -48.29 -16.16 11.54
C SER A 428 -48.64 -15.46 12.84
N ASP A 429 -48.95 -16.20 13.91
CA ASP A 429 -49.26 -15.64 15.23
C ASP A 429 -48.02 -15.25 16.05
N HIS A 430 -46.81 -15.55 15.56
CA HIS A 430 -45.57 -15.22 16.26
C HIS A 430 -45.06 -13.86 15.78
N PRO A 431 -44.93 -12.86 16.67
CA PRO A 431 -44.45 -11.54 16.29
C PRO A 431 -42.94 -11.59 16.09
N ILE A 432 -42.49 -12.00 14.90
CA ILE A 432 -41.08 -12.14 14.55
C ILE A 432 -40.78 -11.32 13.28
N ALA A 433 -39.53 -10.88 13.15
CA ALA A 433 -39.03 -10.20 11.95
C ALA A 433 -37.63 -10.75 11.59
N LEU A 434 -37.34 -10.91 10.30
CA LEU A 434 -36.07 -11.47 9.85
C LEU A 434 -35.16 -10.40 9.24
N ILE A 435 -33.88 -10.45 9.60
CA ILE A 435 -32.85 -9.57 9.04
C ILE A 435 -31.75 -10.44 8.44
N LEU A 436 -31.62 -10.41 7.12
CA LEU A 436 -30.64 -11.15 6.35
C LEU A 436 -29.35 -10.30 6.21
N TYR A 437 -28.19 -10.88 6.49
CA TYR A 437 -26.89 -10.23 6.33
C TYR A 437 -25.81 -11.27 5.98
N GLU A 438 -24.66 -10.87 5.43
CA GLU A 438 -23.52 -11.77 5.23
C GLU A 438 -22.31 -11.31 6.04
N GLU A 439 -21.75 -12.20 6.85
CA GLU A 439 -20.48 -11.92 7.55
C GLU A 439 -19.31 -11.81 6.54
N PRO A 440 -18.40 -10.83 6.71
CA PRO A 440 -17.18 -10.75 5.91
C PRO A 440 -16.33 -12.01 6.12
N THR A 441 -16.20 -12.82 5.08
CA THR A 441 -15.38 -14.04 5.06
C THR A 441 -14.20 -13.88 4.08
N ASP A 442 -13.16 -14.72 4.21
CA ASP A 442 -12.05 -14.80 3.24
C ASP A 442 -12.04 -16.20 2.60
N PRO A 443 -12.39 -16.34 1.30
CA PRO A 443 -12.72 -15.26 0.34
C PRO A 443 -14.08 -14.60 0.62
N PRO A 444 -14.32 -13.36 0.13
CA PRO A 444 -15.58 -12.64 0.34
C PRO A 444 -16.81 -13.46 -0.06
N PRO A 445 -17.94 -13.31 0.65
CA PRO A 445 -19.18 -13.99 0.29
C PRO A 445 -19.61 -13.59 -1.13
N GLN A 446 -20.28 -14.50 -1.82
CA GLN A 446 -20.65 -14.32 -3.24
C GLN A 446 -21.81 -13.32 -3.44
N GLY A 447 -22.42 -12.84 -2.35
CA GLY A 447 -23.64 -12.05 -2.38
C GLY A 447 -24.89 -12.93 -2.35
N PHE A 448 -25.99 -12.38 -1.84
CA PHE A 448 -27.29 -13.05 -1.91
C PHE A 448 -27.78 -13.24 -3.36
N ASP A 449 -28.33 -14.43 -3.64
CA ASP A 449 -29.03 -14.69 -4.90
C ASP A 449 -30.31 -13.84 -4.99
N ILE A 450 -30.35 -12.91 -5.94
CA ILE A 450 -31.48 -11.99 -6.17
C ILE A 450 -32.78 -12.76 -6.44
N ALA A 451 -32.72 -13.91 -7.14
CA ALA A 451 -33.90 -14.72 -7.42
C ALA A 451 -34.48 -15.33 -6.13
N VAL A 452 -33.64 -15.65 -5.15
CA VAL A 452 -34.07 -16.12 -3.84
C VAL A 452 -34.64 -14.99 -2.99
N LEU A 453 -33.96 -13.83 -2.92
CA LEU A 453 -34.46 -12.66 -2.20
C LEU A 453 -35.85 -12.23 -2.71
N ASN A 454 -36.06 -12.30 -4.02
CA ASN A 454 -37.36 -11.99 -4.64
C ASN A 454 -38.44 -13.06 -4.40
N LYS A 455 -38.07 -14.30 -4.07
CA LYS A 455 -39.03 -15.30 -3.57
C LYS A 455 -39.38 -15.03 -2.11
N LEU A 456 -38.39 -14.72 -1.27
CA LEU A 456 -38.58 -14.36 0.14
C LEU A 456 -39.43 -13.08 0.29
N ALA A 457 -39.26 -12.11 -0.60
CA ALA A 457 -40.08 -10.88 -0.65
C ALA A 457 -41.58 -11.12 -0.90
N ARG A 458 -41.99 -12.33 -1.30
CA ARG A 458 -43.40 -12.68 -1.53
C ARG A 458 -44.09 -13.23 -0.29
N PHE A 459 -43.33 -13.47 0.78
CA PHE A 459 -43.89 -14.01 2.01
C PHE A 459 -44.80 -12.96 2.63
N SER A 460 -46.00 -13.38 3.05
CA SER A 460 -46.91 -12.51 3.79
C SER A 460 -46.47 -12.33 5.25
N HIS A 461 -45.79 -13.34 5.81
CA HIS A 461 -45.17 -13.33 7.14
C HIS A 461 -43.97 -14.29 7.19
N PRO A 462 -42.93 -14.04 8.01
CA PRO A 462 -42.67 -12.79 8.74
C PRO A 462 -42.09 -11.69 7.83
N PRO A 463 -42.22 -10.41 8.21
CA PRO A 463 -41.56 -9.31 7.53
C PRO A 463 -40.04 -9.52 7.52
N MET A 464 -39.42 -9.32 6.36
CA MET A 464 -37.99 -9.53 6.17
C MET A 464 -37.30 -8.26 5.65
N ALA A 465 -36.06 -8.06 6.06
CA ALA A 465 -35.16 -7.03 5.54
C ALA A 465 -33.79 -7.64 5.21
N VAL A 466 -33.02 -6.96 4.37
CA VAL A 466 -31.66 -7.38 3.99
C VAL A 466 -30.66 -6.24 4.16
N ILE A 467 -29.49 -6.55 4.70
CA ILE A 467 -28.34 -5.65 4.77
C ILE A 467 -27.41 -6.00 3.59
N VAL A 468 -27.06 -5.02 2.77
CA VAL A 468 -26.27 -5.20 1.54
C VAL A 468 -25.17 -4.15 1.41
N PRO A 469 -24.05 -4.46 0.75
CA PRO A 469 -22.94 -3.51 0.61
C PRO A 469 -23.30 -2.38 -0.36
N GLN A 470 -24.23 -2.65 -1.28
CA GLN A 470 -24.74 -1.72 -2.28
C GLN A 470 -26.18 -2.08 -2.63
N ARG A 471 -27.00 -1.10 -3.01
CA ARG A 471 -28.42 -1.31 -3.35
C ARG A 471 -28.54 -2.29 -4.52
N LEU A 472 -29.42 -3.28 -4.36
CA LEU A 472 -29.79 -4.25 -5.39
C LEU A 472 -31.06 -3.78 -6.10
N PRO A 473 -31.00 -3.29 -7.36
CA PRO A 473 -32.15 -2.64 -8.02
C PRO A 473 -33.37 -3.54 -8.20
N GLU A 474 -33.15 -4.85 -8.34
CA GLU A 474 -34.21 -5.84 -8.58
C GLU A 474 -34.75 -6.50 -7.30
N CYS A 475 -34.17 -6.19 -6.13
CA CYS A 475 -34.59 -6.78 -4.86
C CYS A 475 -35.74 -5.99 -4.23
N ARG A 476 -36.85 -6.68 -3.97
CA ARG A 476 -38.08 -6.07 -3.40
C ARG A 476 -38.14 -6.04 -1.88
N LEU A 477 -37.19 -6.66 -1.19
CA LEU A 477 -37.10 -6.55 0.26
C LEU A 477 -36.64 -5.13 0.66
N PRO A 478 -37.07 -4.61 1.82
CA PRO A 478 -36.41 -3.48 2.48
C PRO A 478 -34.90 -3.73 2.57
N GLN A 479 -34.11 -2.80 2.01
CA GLN A 479 -32.65 -2.91 1.99
C GLN A 479 -32.03 -1.82 2.87
N PHE A 480 -31.03 -2.21 3.65
CA PHE A 480 -30.19 -1.34 4.47
C PHE A 480 -28.74 -1.45 3.99
N LEU A 481 -28.02 -0.33 3.99
CA LEU A 481 -26.64 -0.32 3.50
C LEU A 481 -25.67 -0.62 4.64
N GLU A 482 -24.69 -1.49 4.40
CA GLU A 482 -23.62 -1.77 5.36
C GLU A 482 -22.78 -0.52 5.68
N SER A 483 -22.67 0.39 4.71
CA SER A 483 -21.97 1.67 4.86
C SER A 483 -22.80 2.74 5.56
N ASP A 484 -24.04 2.46 5.95
CA ASP A 484 -24.92 3.41 6.63
C ASP A 484 -24.39 3.66 8.07
N PRO A 485 -23.96 4.88 8.41
CA PRO A 485 -23.41 5.19 9.73
C PRO A 485 -24.44 5.02 10.85
N ASP A 486 -25.74 5.08 10.53
CA ASP A 486 -26.86 4.95 11.46
C ASP A 486 -27.65 3.65 11.26
N LEU A 487 -27.02 2.62 10.66
CA LEU A 487 -27.63 1.34 10.30
C LEU A 487 -28.52 0.73 11.41
N ILE A 488 -28.01 0.67 12.64
CA ILE A 488 -28.75 0.11 13.78
C ILE A 488 -29.99 0.93 14.12
N ALA A 489 -29.89 2.26 14.07
CA ALA A 489 -31.02 3.15 14.33
C ALA A 489 -32.10 2.99 13.26
N HIS A 490 -31.72 2.91 11.99
CA HIS A 490 -32.67 2.68 10.89
C HIS A 490 -33.32 1.29 10.95
N LEU A 491 -32.57 0.24 11.33
CA LEU A 491 -33.13 -1.10 11.56
C LEU A 491 -34.13 -1.10 12.71
N LEU A 492 -33.81 -0.45 13.84
CA LEU A 492 -34.74 -0.32 14.97
C LEU A 492 -36.00 0.45 14.58
N GLN A 493 -35.86 1.54 13.84
CA GLN A 493 -36.99 2.32 13.36
C GLN A 493 -37.88 1.48 12.44
N TRP A 494 -37.30 0.67 11.55
CA TRP A 494 -38.05 -0.26 10.71
C TRP A 494 -38.79 -1.29 11.56
N LEU A 495 -38.12 -1.94 12.50
CA LEU A 495 -38.74 -2.92 13.41
C LEU A 495 -39.89 -2.31 14.23
N GLN A 496 -39.74 -1.08 14.72
CA GLN A 496 -40.78 -0.36 15.46
C GLN A 496 -42.00 -0.05 14.58
N ASN A 497 -41.79 0.25 13.30
CA ASN A 497 -42.86 0.54 12.36
C ASN A 497 -43.65 -0.71 11.94
N LEU A 498 -43.12 -1.92 12.12
CA LEU A 498 -43.86 -3.17 11.85
C LEU A 498 -44.97 -3.44 12.88
N ALA A 499 -44.92 -2.78 14.04
CA ALA A 499 -45.88 -2.94 15.14
C ALA A 499 -47.03 -1.92 15.12
N ARG A 500 -47.10 -1.06 14.09
CA ARG A 500 -48.18 -0.10 13.83
C ARG A 500 -49.02 -0.59 12.66
#